data_AF-A0A7U2IBT2-F1
#
_entry.id   AF-A0A7U2IBT2-F1
#
_cell.length_a   1.000
_cell.length_b   1.000
_cell.length_c   1.000
_cell.angle_alpha   90.00
_cell.angle_beta   90.00
_cell.angle_gamma   90.00
#
_symmetry.space_group_name_H-M   'P 1'
#
loop_
_entity.id
_entity.type
_entity.pdbx_description
1 polymer ?
#
loop_
_entity_poly.entity_id
_entity_poly.type
_entity_poly.pdbx_seq_one_letter_code
_entity_poly.pdbx_strand_id
1 'polypeptide(L)'
;MQLTLVSVAAAMVATVSAYGSIEAVANRDAVTLNKECDKSQPHASIINRCDYDVHIWSVLKGDGCNPDKMVTLKKGEMYAENYVNASATLDGRGVSIKISKTEQCKPNDITQLEYFMDDVNKETKYQMNYLDVSYVDCLGGDCPTKSEGYYLEVGSKNARAQKLTLDASWCPILSCHDPISCAAMSYILPDDTRTKTCDFTSNMKFYLCGSDAPSDDDAKPSYPAPKPEAPKPEAPKPEAPKPKPSTTAQAPSSSANDYNVDLPTITPPAELKDAPKEPKVKTKTVVVTAYEYVNAKRSEHVHRHARRHQNFRA
;
A
#
# COMPACT_ATOMS: atom_id res chain seq x y z
N MET A 1 -11.50 71.60 20.67
CA MET A 1 -12.11 70.25 20.81
C MET A 1 -11.54 69.39 19.68
N GLN A 2 -10.46 68.66 19.96
CA GLN A 2 -9.77 67.80 18.99
C GLN A 2 -10.32 66.38 19.13
N LEU A 3 -10.97 65.86 18.09
CA LEU A 3 -11.39 64.47 17.99
C LEU A 3 -10.28 63.68 17.30
N THR A 4 -9.61 62.83 18.07
CA THR A 4 -8.63 61.85 17.57
C THR A 4 -9.38 60.58 17.19
N LEU A 5 -9.53 60.31 15.89
CA LEU A 5 -10.05 59.05 15.37
C LEU A 5 -8.91 58.04 15.30
N VAL A 6 -8.93 57.05 16.19
CA VAL A 6 -8.05 55.88 16.14
C VAL A 6 -8.69 54.85 15.21
N SER A 7 -8.21 54.77 13.97
CA SER A 7 -8.56 53.68 13.05
C SER A 7 -7.81 52.42 13.47
N VAL A 8 -8.51 51.46 14.06
CA VAL A 8 -7.99 50.13 14.33
C VAL A 8 -8.07 49.32 13.04
N ALA A 9 -6.95 49.19 12.33
CA ALA A 9 -6.83 48.29 11.20
C ALA A 9 -6.81 46.84 11.73
N ALA A 10 -7.95 46.16 11.64
CA ALA A 10 -8.01 44.72 11.84
C ALA A 10 -7.30 44.04 10.67
N ALA A 11 -6.06 43.62 10.87
CA ALA A 11 -5.38 42.72 9.96
C ALA A 11 -6.09 41.37 9.99
N MET A 12 -7.03 41.14 9.06
CA MET A 12 -7.50 39.80 8.77
C MET A 12 -6.32 39.05 8.14
N VAL A 13 -5.64 38.25 8.95
CA VAL A 13 -4.71 37.24 8.44
C VAL A 13 -5.59 36.23 7.69
N ALA A 14 -5.70 36.41 6.38
CA ALA A 14 -6.22 35.38 5.51
C ALA A 14 -5.27 34.19 5.62
N THR A 15 -5.62 33.20 6.44
CA THR A 15 -5.05 31.86 6.36
C THR A 15 -5.55 31.26 5.04
N VAL A 16 -4.99 31.74 3.92
CA VAL A 16 -5.04 31.02 2.66
C VAL A 16 -4.33 29.71 2.97
N SER A 17 -5.12 28.64 3.05
CA SER A 17 -4.65 27.28 3.29
C SER A 17 -3.45 27.01 2.39
N ALA A 18 -2.27 26.84 2.98
CA ALA A 18 -1.01 26.55 2.27
C ALA A 18 -1.03 25.19 1.53
N TYR A 19 -2.18 24.51 1.48
CA TYR A 19 -2.44 23.20 0.91
C TYR A 19 -2.19 23.06 -0.60
N GLY A 20 -1.90 24.17 -1.29
CA GLY A 20 -1.58 24.16 -2.71
C GLY A 20 -0.18 24.69 -3.04
N SER A 21 0.64 25.05 -2.04
CA SER A 21 1.99 25.49 -2.36
C SER A 21 2.85 24.28 -2.72
N ILE A 22 3.66 24.44 -3.75
CA ILE A 22 4.59 23.42 -4.23
C ILE A 22 5.51 22.94 -3.08
N GLU A 23 5.89 23.83 -2.17
CA GLU A 23 6.71 23.49 -1.00
C GLU A 23 5.96 22.64 0.04
N ALA A 24 4.68 22.92 0.27
CA ALA A 24 3.85 22.10 1.16
C ALA A 24 3.65 20.70 0.57
N VAL A 25 3.45 20.61 -0.75
CA VAL A 25 3.36 19.34 -1.47
C VAL A 25 4.66 18.55 -1.44
N ALA A 26 5.82 19.21 -1.54
CA ALA A 26 7.12 18.54 -1.41
C ALA A 26 7.40 18.04 0.02
N ASN A 27 6.77 18.65 1.02
CA ASN A 27 6.97 18.34 2.43
C ASN A 27 5.78 17.58 3.06
N ARG A 28 5.10 16.73 2.29
CA ARG A 28 3.94 15.92 2.76
C ARG A 28 4.18 15.35 4.15
N ASP A 29 3.17 15.49 4.99
CA ASP A 29 3.16 15.00 6.38
C ASP A 29 1.83 14.28 6.63
N ALA A 30 1.89 12.97 6.85
CA ALA A 30 0.67 12.17 7.03
C ALA A 30 -0.13 12.64 8.25
N VAL A 31 0.52 13.12 9.31
CA VAL A 31 -0.18 13.59 10.53
C VAL A 31 -1.07 14.78 10.21
N THR A 32 -0.48 15.76 9.52
CA THR A 32 -1.14 17.00 9.11
C THR A 32 -2.23 16.71 8.08
N LEU A 33 -1.91 15.94 7.04
CA LEU A 33 -2.84 15.55 5.97
C LEU A 33 -4.07 14.79 6.51
N ASN A 34 -3.87 13.88 7.47
CA ASN A 34 -4.97 13.15 8.09
C ASN A 34 -5.92 14.05 8.87
N LYS A 35 -5.34 14.98 9.64
CA LYS A 35 -6.11 15.89 10.48
C LYS A 35 -6.95 16.88 9.66
N GLU A 36 -6.45 17.28 8.51
CA GLU A 36 -7.02 18.37 7.71
C GLU A 36 -7.79 17.88 6.48
N CYS A 37 -7.90 16.56 6.28
CA CYS A 37 -8.67 15.98 5.19
C CYS A 37 -10.14 16.45 5.21
N ASP A 38 -10.52 17.21 4.18
CA ASP A 38 -11.90 17.58 3.91
C ASP A 38 -12.60 16.46 3.15
N LYS A 39 -13.43 15.68 3.85
CA LYS A 39 -14.17 14.54 3.28
C LYS A 39 -15.23 14.95 2.25
N SER A 40 -15.53 16.24 2.09
CA SER A 40 -16.40 16.74 1.02
C SER A 40 -15.69 16.84 -0.33
N GLN A 41 -14.35 16.84 -0.34
CA GLN A 41 -13.51 16.85 -1.54
C GLN A 41 -13.08 15.42 -1.92
N PRO A 42 -12.64 15.20 -3.17
CA PRO A 42 -11.98 13.95 -3.58
C PRO A 42 -10.82 13.57 -2.65
N HIS A 43 -10.82 12.32 -2.15
CA HIS A 43 -9.85 11.86 -1.17
C HIS A 43 -9.53 10.36 -1.27
N ALA A 44 -8.36 9.99 -0.75
CA ALA A 44 -8.01 8.62 -0.41
C ALA A 44 -8.27 8.37 1.08
N SER A 45 -8.68 7.16 1.44
CA SER A 45 -8.79 6.72 2.83
C SER A 45 -8.28 5.30 3.00
N ILE A 46 -7.65 5.04 4.13
CA ILE A 46 -7.13 3.73 4.54
C ILE A 46 -7.74 3.38 5.90
N ILE A 47 -8.30 2.18 6.01
CA ILE A 47 -8.92 1.66 7.22
C ILE A 47 -8.13 0.44 7.66
N ASN A 48 -7.59 0.46 8.87
CA ASN A 48 -6.85 -0.67 9.40
C ASN A 48 -7.82 -1.69 10.02
N ARG A 49 -8.06 -2.83 9.38
CA ARG A 49 -8.80 -3.95 10.03
C ARG A 49 -7.89 -5.02 10.61
N CYS A 50 -6.58 -4.88 10.43
CA CYS A 50 -5.61 -5.82 10.93
C CYS A 50 -5.66 -5.89 12.46
N ASP A 51 -5.28 -7.04 13.03
CA ASP A 51 -5.13 -7.23 14.47
C ASP A 51 -3.83 -6.63 15.03
N TYR A 52 -3.15 -5.79 14.23
CA TYR A 52 -1.92 -5.11 14.56
C TYR A 52 -1.99 -3.65 14.10
N ASP A 53 -1.19 -2.81 14.74
CA ASP A 53 -1.04 -1.41 14.36
C ASP A 53 -0.30 -1.33 13.01
N VAL A 54 -0.70 -0.36 12.18
CA VAL A 54 0.00 -0.04 10.92
C VAL A 54 0.49 1.38 10.93
N HIS A 55 1.57 1.62 10.21
CA HIS A 55 2.29 2.87 10.16
C HIS A 55 2.24 3.43 8.74
N ILE A 56 1.73 4.64 8.60
CA ILE A 56 1.38 5.25 7.32
C ILE A 56 2.22 6.50 7.09
N TRP A 57 2.82 6.57 5.91
CA TRP A 57 3.41 7.77 5.34
C TRP A 57 2.75 8.10 4.02
N SER A 58 2.57 9.38 3.73
CA SER A 58 2.16 9.84 2.41
C SER A 58 3.30 10.67 1.83
N VAL A 59 3.88 10.21 0.73
CA VAL A 59 5.06 10.80 0.10
C VAL A 59 4.85 10.93 -1.41
N LEU A 60 5.60 11.81 -2.07
CA LEU A 60 5.63 11.77 -3.54
C LEU A 60 6.35 10.50 -3.99
N LYS A 61 5.94 9.94 -5.13
CA LYS A 61 6.49 8.69 -5.65
C LYS A 61 8.01 8.79 -5.81
N GLY A 62 8.74 7.83 -5.24
CA GLY A 62 10.21 7.79 -5.24
C GLY A 62 10.89 8.48 -4.05
N ASP A 63 10.13 9.21 -3.21
CA ASP A 63 10.69 9.77 -1.98
C ASP A 63 10.75 8.69 -0.87
N GLY A 64 11.73 8.86 0.03
CA GLY A 64 11.80 8.08 1.26
C GLY A 64 10.80 8.58 2.31
N CYS A 65 10.59 7.81 3.36
CA CYS A 65 9.73 8.24 4.45
C CYS A 65 10.52 8.98 5.55
N ASN A 66 9.88 9.98 6.14
CA ASN A 66 10.34 10.60 7.38
C ASN A 66 9.55 9.99 8.57
N PRO A 67 10.21 9.34 9.55
CA PRO A 67 9.54 8.79 10.73
C PRO A 67 8.69 9.79 11.51
N ASP A 68 9.09 11.06 11.57
CA ASP A 68 8.37 12.11 12.31
C ASP A 68 7.07 12.54 11.63
N LYS A 69 6.84 12.11 10.39
CA LYS A 69 5.70 12.46 9.54
C LYS A 69 4.74 11.29 9.32
N MET A 70 4.75 10.34 10.25
CA MET A 70 4.02 9.08 10.20
C MET A 70 2.72 9.16 11.02
N VAL A 71 1.67 8.50 10.55
CA VAL A 71 0.48 8.19 11.35
C VAL A 71 0.47 6.72 11.71
N THR A 72 0.24 6.40 12.98
CA THR A 72 -0.06 5.04 13.42
C THR A 72 -1.56 4.85 13.47
N LEU A 73 -2.08 3.81 12.81
CA LEU A 73 -3.46 3.38 12.90
C LEU A 73 -3.56 2.08 13.69
N LYS A 74 -4.30 2.10 14.78
CA LYS A 74 -4.76 0.90 15.47
C LYS A 74 -5.88 0.23 14.68
N LYS A 75 -6.24 -0.98 15.10
CA LYS A 75 -7.41 -1.67 14.56
C LYS A 75 -8.67 -0.80 14.65
N GLY A 76 -9.36 -0.64 13.53
CA GLY A 76 -10.56 0.17 13.35
C GLY A 76 -10.30 1.67 13.19
N GLU A 77 -9.04 2.13 13.21
CA GLU A 77 -8.71 3.52 12.92
C GLU A 77 -8.56 3.77 11.41
N MET A 78 -8.69 5.05 11.03
CA MET A 78 -8.70 5.49 9.64
C MET A 78 -7.69 6.62 9.43
N TYR A 79 -6.99 6.52 8.31
CA TYR A 79 -6.22 7.60 7.69
C TYR A 79 -6.97 8.13 6.47
N ALA A 80 -6.94 9.43 6.21
CA ALA A 80 -7.45 10.01 4.98
C ALA A 80 -6.61 11.21 4.51
N GLU A 81 -6.58 11.47 3.21
CA GLU A 81 -6.00 12.69 2.67
C GLU A 81 -6.75 13.15 1.43
N ASN A 82 -6.86 14.47 1.23
CA ASN A 82 -7.30 14.99 -0.05
C ASN A 82 -6.23 14.72 -1.11
N TYR A 83 -6.67 14.46 -2.34
CA TYR A 83 -5.74 14.22 -3.42
C TYR A 83 -4.88 15.44 -3.73
N VAL A 84 -3.65 15.16 -4.18
CA VAL A 84 -2.79 16.17 -4.80
C VAL A 84 -2.71 15.96 -6.30
N ASN A 85 -2.97 17.04 -7.00
CA ASN A 85 -2.86 17.15 -8.45
C ASN A 85 -1.40 17.06 -8.91
N ALA A 86 -1.15 16.37 -10.02
CA ALA A 86 0.16 16.29 -10.62
C ALA A 86 0.76 17.67 -10.91
N SER A 87 -0.05 18.62 -11.37
CA SER A 87 0.36 20.01 -11.62
C SER A 87 0.81 20.78 -10.38
N ALA A 88 0.41 20.33 -9.18
CA ALA A 88 0.82 20.91 -7.90
C ALA A 88 2.12 20.30 -7.36
N THR A 89 2.65 19.26 -8.02
CA THR A 89 3.98 18.68 -7.72
C THR A 89 5.04 19.30 -8.64
N LEU A 90 6.27 19.46 -8.14
CA LEU A 90 7.36 20.09 -8.92
C LEU A 90 7.64 19.41 -10.26
N ASP A 91 7.44 18.10 -10.33
CA ASP A 91 7.87 17.23 -11.41
C ASP A 91 6.75 16.34 -11.97
N GLY A 92 5.49 16.65 -11.66
CA GLY A 92 4.34 15.90 -12.15
C GLY A 92 4.30 14.47 -11.62
N ARG A 93 4.71 14.23 -10.37
CA ARG A 93 4.71 12.90 -9.75
C ARG A 93 3.38 12.59 -9.08
N GLY A 94 3.09 11.29 -8.99
CA GLY A 94 2.02 10.78 -8.14
C GLY A 94 2.42 10.75 -6.66
N VAL A 95 1.46 10.33 -5.84
CA VAL A 95 1.65 10.08 -4.40
C VAL A 95 1.71 8.58 -4.16
N SER A 96 2.54 8.18 -3.21
CA SER A 96 2.66 6.81 -2.71
C SER A 96 2.39 6.83 -1.22
N ILE A 97 1.25 6.27 -0.82
CA ILE A 97 0.91 6.07 0.59
C ILE A 97 1.52 4.74 1.03
N LYS A 98 2.63 4.83 1.76
CA LYS A 98 3.43 3.69 2.24
C LYS A 98 2.89 3.20 3.58
N ILE A 99 2.73 1.89 3.70
CA ILE A 99 2.10 1.24 4.85
C ILE A 99 3.02 0.12 5.36
N SER A 100 3.37 0.14 6.64
CA SER A 100 4.23 -0.86 7.28
C SER A 100 3.63 -1.40 8.58
N LYS A 101 4.07 -2.58 9.00
CA LYS A 101 3.81 -3.15 10.34
C LYS A 101 4.74 -2.58 11.41
N THR A 102 5.76 -1.80 11.02
CA THR A 102 6.73 -1.21 11.95
C THR A 102 6.84 0.29 11.73
N GLU A 103 7.34 1.02 12.73
CA GLU A 103 7.63 2.47 12.63
C GLU A 103 8.78 2.80 11.66
N GLN A 104 9.32 1.80 10.97
CA GLN A 104 10.46 1.94 10.07
C GLN A 104 10.00 1.72 8.64
N CYS A 105 10.14 2.77 7.83
CA CYS A 105 9.97 2.68 6.39
C CYS A 105 11.21 2.06 5.75
N LYS A 106 11.29 0.74 5.83
CA LYS A 106 12.38 -0.06 5.29
C LYS A 106 12.00 -0.70 3.95
N PRO A 107 12.95 -0.83 3.01
CA PRO A 107 12.73 -1.65 1.83
C PRO A 107 12.35 -3.09 2.23
N ASN A 108 11.46 -3.72 1.46
CA ASN A 108 11.00 -5.11 1.55
C ASN A 108 9.83 -5.43 2.50
N ASP A 109 9.34 -4.47 3.29
CA ASP A 109 8.23 -4.66 4.24
C ASP A 109 7.14 -3.57 4.11
N ILE A 110 6.99 -2.99 2.91
CA ILE A 110 6.06 -1.89 2.64
C ILE A 110 5.03 -2.28 1.58
N THR A 111 3.77 -2.09 1.94
CA THR A 111 2.65 -2.02 0.99
C THR A 111 2.45 -0.58 0.57
N GLN A 112 2.22 -0.34 -0.73
CA GLN A 112 2.04 1.00 -1.26
C GLN A 112 0.65 1.10 -1.90
N LEU A 113 -0.10 2.11 -1.51
CA LEU A 113 -1.28 2.56 -2.24
C LEU A 113 -0.90 3.82 -3.00
N GLU A 114 -0.83 3.74 -4.33
CA GLU A 114 -0.37 4.84 -5.16
C GLU A 114 -1.55 5.49 -5.89
N TYR A 115 -1.47 6.80 -6.09
CA TYR A 115 -2.37 7.51 -6.99
C TYR A 115 -1.66 8.63 -7.76
N PHE A 116 -2.22 8.98 -8.91
CA PHE A 116 -1.78 10.06 -9.76
C PHE A 116 -2.98 10.75 -10.38
N MET A 117 -3.17 11.99 -9.95
CA MET A 117 -4.22 12.86 -10.44
C MET A 117 -3.71 13.62 -11.66
N ASP A 118 -3.96 13.09 -12.85
CA ASP A 118 -3.52 13.72 -14.09
C ASP A 118 -4.41 14.92 -14.42
N ASP A 119 -3.96 16.12 -14.04
CA ASP A 119 -4.60 17.39 -14.38
C ASP A 119 -3.72 18.28 -15.27
N VAL A 120 -2.59 17.74 -15.73
CA VAL A 120 -1.53 18.51 -16.41
C VAL A 120 -2.01 19.00 -17.77
N ASN A 121 -2.91 18.26 -18.40
CA ASN A 121 -3.42 18.59 -19.73
C ASN A 121 -4.92 18.89 -19.72
N LYS A 122 -5.28 20.09 -19.24
CA LYS A 122 -6.69 20.54 -19.12
C LYS A 122 -7.44 20.61 -20.45
N GLU A 123 -6.72 20.59 -21.58
CA GLU A 123 -7.30 20.60 -22.93
C GLU A 123 -7.70 19.20 -23.42
N THR A 124 -7.12 18.14 -22.85
CA THR A 124 -7.47 16.77 -23.21
C THR A 124 -8.56 16.26 -22.26
N LYS A 125 -9.57 15.57 -22.80
CA LYS A 125 -10.71 15.02 -22.04
C LYS A 125 -10.31 13.83 -21.12
N TYR A 126 -9.03 13.73 -20.73
CA TYR A 126 -8.45 12.56 -20.08
C TYR A 126 -7.91 12.88 -18.68
N GLN A 127 -8.55 13.82 -17.98
CA GLN A 127 -8.29 14.03 -16.56
C GLN A 127 -8.81 12.84 -15.77
N MET A 128 -7.90 12.02 -15.26
CA MET A 128 -8.22 10.78 -14.56
C MET A 128 -7.42 10.64 -13.28
N ASN A 129 -7.94 9.83 -12.37
CA ASN A 129 -7.18 9.29 -11.26
C ASN A 129 -6.61 7.92 -11.68
N TYR A 130 -5.29 7.81 -11.76
CA TYR A 130 -4.60 6.53 -11.95
C TYR A 130 -4.13 6.01 -10.60
N LEU A 131 -4.39 4.75 -10.29
CA LEU A 131 -4.13 4.20 -8.96
C LEU A 131 -3.72 2.74 -9.02
N ASP A 132 -2.98 2.31 -8.01
CA ASP A 132 -2.58 0.92 -7.86
C ASP A 132 -2.26 0.55 -6.40
N VAL A 133 -2.25 -0.75 -6.13
CA VAL A 133 -1.67 -1.34 -4.93
C VAL A 133 -0.37 -2.04 -5.34
N SER A 134 0.69 -1.82 -4.59
CA SER A 134 2.02 -2.30 -4.92
C SER A 134 2.73 -2.95 -3.74
N TYR A 135 3.30 -4.12 -4.02
CA TYR A 135 4.16 -4.92 -3.16
C TYR A 135 5.60 -4.96 -3.69
N VAL A 136 5.98 -4.04 -4.58
CA VAL A 136 7.36 -3.93 -5.12
C VAL A 136 8.38 -3.74 -4.00
N ASP A 137 8.01 -3.01 -2.95
CA ASP A 137 8.80 -2.84 -1.72
C ASP A 137 8.39 -3.83 -0.62
N CYS A 138 7.80 -4.98 -0.98
CA CYS A 138 7.38 -6.05 -0.06
C CYS A 138 7.89 -7.44 -0.47
N LEU A 139 9.17 -7.54 -0.84
CA LEU A 139 9.75 -8.84 -1.23
C LEU A 139 9.98 -9.77 -0.03
N GLY A 140 10.06 -9.24 1.20
CA GLY A 140 10.19 -10.03 2.43
C GLY A 140 8.91 -10.79 2.79
N GLY A 141 7.77 -10.40 2.22
CA GLY A 141 6.48 -11.05 2.45
C GLY A 141 5.73 -10.57 3.69
N ASP A 142 6.40 -9.87 4.62
CA ASP A 142 5.82 -9.40 5.88
C ASP A 142 5.34 -7.93 5.84
N CYS A 143 4.73 -7.51 4.73
CA CYS A 143 4.03 -6.24 4.66
C CYS A 143 2.53 -6.41 4.95
N PRO A 144 1.83 -5.34 5.37
CA PRO A 144 0.39 -5.37 5.58
C PRO A 144 -0.35 -5.86 4.32
N THR A 145 -1.40 -6.65 4.49
CA THR A 145 -2.32 -7.13 3.42
C THR A 145 -1.79 -8.19 2.47
N LYS A 146 -0.48 -8.43 2.39
CA LYS A 146 0.05 -9.39 1.39
C LYS A 146 -0.40 -10.81 1.66
N SER A 147 -0.51 -11.20 2.93
CA SER A 147 -1.00 -12.54 3.30
C SER A 147 -2.45 -12.52 3.73
N GLU A 148 -2.89 -11.45 4.35
CA GLU A 148 -4.21 -11.27 4.96
C GLU A 148 -5.26 -10.77 3.98
N GLY A 149 -4.83 -10.27 2.82
CA GLY A 149 -5.71 -9.69 1.82
C GLY A 149 -6.12 -8.25 2.09
N TYR A 150 -6.89 -7.70 1.15
CA TYR A 150 -7.46 -6.37 1.24
C TYR A 150 -8.75 -6.25 0.42
N TYR A 151 -9.48 -5.17 0.69
CA TYR A 151 -10.59 -4.69 -0.13
C TYR A 151 -10.33 -3.22 -0.52
N LEU A 152 -10.40 -2.90 -1.81
CA LEU A 152 -10.26 -1.54 -2.33
C LEU A 152 -11.52 -1.18 -3.09
N GLU A 153 -12.13 -0.05 -2.75
CA GLU A 153 -13.27 0.53 -3.47
C GLU A 153 -12.87 1.90 -4.01
N VAL A 154 -13.03 2.11 -5.32
CA VAL A 154 -12.80 3.42 -5.96
C VAL A 154 -14.06 3.89 -6.68
N GLY A 155 -14.48 5.12 -6.40
CA GLY A 155 -15.65 5.74 -7.00
C GLY A 155 -16.94 5.51 -6.23
N SER A 156 -18.05 5.94 -6.84
CA SER A 156 -19.39 5.81 -6.23
C SER A 156 -20.04 4.48 -6.61
N LYS A 157 -20.89 3.93 -5.73
CA LYS A 157 -21.64 2.67 -5.94
C LYS A 157 -22.66 2.71 -7.10
N ASN A 158 -22.66 3.77 -7.90
CA ASN A 158 -23.59 3.97 -8.99
C ASN A 158 -23.15 3.05 -10.15
N ALA A 159 -24.09 2.33 -10.77
CA ALA A 159 -23.84 1.35 -11.85
C ALA A 159 -22.98 1.84 -13.04
N ARG A 160 -22.75 3.15 -13.16
CA ARG A 160 -21.87 3.77 -14.17
C ARG A 160 -20.37 3.68 -13.83
N ALA A 161 -20.01 3.66 -12.54
CA ALA A 161 -18.65 3.43 -12.06
C ALA A 161 -18.29 1.94 -12.17
N GLN A 162 -19.26 1.05 -11.96
CA GLN A 162 -19.16 -0.39 -12.26
C GLN A 162 -19.26 -0.70 -13.76
N LYS A 163 -18.75 0.17 -14.65
CA LYS A 163 -18.46 -0.23 -16.03
C LYS A 163 -17.33 -1.26 -15.94
N LEU A 164 -17.75 -2.49 -15.67
CA LEU A 164 -17.03 -3.75 -15.69
C LEU A 164 -16.39 -3.88 -17.05
N THR A 165 -15.22 -3.28 -17.21
CA THR A 165 -14.21 -3.94 -18.00
C THR A 165 -13.96 -5.27 -17.29
N LEU A 166 -13.94 -6.37 -18.04
CA LEU A 166 -13.75 -7.71 -17.47
C LEU A 166 -12.43 -7.83 -16.67
N ASP A 167 -11.52 -6.86 -16.83
CA ASP A 167 -10.22 -6.75 -16.17
C ASP A 167 -10.18 -5.78 -14.96
N ALA A 168 -11.33 -5.21 -14.58
CA ALA A 168 -11.44 -4.20 -13.52
C ALA A 168 -10.43 -3.04 -13.67
N SER A 169 -10.19 -2.57 -14.90
CA SER A 169 -9.32 -1.41 -15.19
C SER A 169 -9.98 -0.06 -14.89
N TRP A 170 -11.32 0.01 -14.85
CA TRP A 170 -12.07 1.25 -14.61
C TRP A 170 -12.83 1.25 -13.28
N CYS A 171 -12.61 2.27 -12.44
CA CYS A 171 -13.17 2.48 -11.09
C CYS A 171 -13.33 1.17 -10.31
N PRO A 172 -12.21 0.50 -10.00
CA PRO A 172 -12.25 -0.88 -9.58
C PRO A 172 -12.83 -1.06 -8.17
N ILE A 173 -13.43 -2.22 -7.97
CA ILE A 173 -13.47 -2.88 -6.67
C ILE A 173 -12.45 -4.01 -6.75
N LEU A 174 -11.38 -3.94 -5.97
CA LEU A 174 -10.38 -5.00 -5.86
C LEU A 174 -10.55 -5.72 -4.53
N SER A 175 -10.43 -7.04 -4.54
CA SER A 175 -10.58 -7.88 -3.36
C SER A 175 -9.70 -9.10 -3.48
N CYS A 176 -8.81 -9.30 -2.52
CA CYS A 176 -7.96 -10.48 -2.43
C CYS A 176 -7.89 -10.95 -0.98
N HIS A 177 -7.57 -12.23 -0.76
CA HIS A 177 -7.60 -12.88 0.56
C HIS A 177 -6.34 -13.71 0.85
N ASP A 178 -5.40 -13.77 -0.09
CA ASP A 178 -4.18 -14.56 0.02
C ASP A 178 -3.09 -13.99 -0.91
N PRO A 179 -1.81 -14.37 -0.74
CA PRO A 179 -0.72 -13.84 -1.56
C PRO A 179 -0.88 -14.03 -3.07
N ILE A 180 -1.51 -15.12 -3.52
CA ILE A 180 -1.69 -15.42 -4.94
C ILE A 180 -2.78 -14.52 -5.50
N SER A 181 -3.93 -14.42 -4.83
CA SER A 181 -5.01 -13.54 -5.27
C SER A 181 -4.59 -12.06 -5.25
N CYS A 182 -3.79 -11.64 -4.27
CA CYS A 182 -3.29 -10.26 -4.22
C CYS A 182 -2.26 -9.98 -5.33
N ALA A 183 -1.36 -10.91 -5.62
CA ALA A 183 -0.41 -10.80 -6.74
C ALA A 183 -1.08 -10.73 -8.13
N ALA A 184 -2.32 -11.25 -8.26
CA ALA A 184 -3.08 -11.17 -9.50
C ALA A 184 -3.62 -9.75 -9.80
N MET A 185 -3.61 -8.84 -8.83
CA MET A 185 -4.20 -7.49 -8.97
C MET A 185 -3.34 -6.34 -8.44
N SER A 186 -2.24 -6.64 -7.75
CA SER A 186 -1.24 -5.68 -7.28
C SER A 186 0.08 -5.82 -8.03
N TYR A 187 0.88 -4.76 -8.08
CA TYR A 187 2.26 -4.82 -8.56
C TYR A 187 3.09 -5.72 -7.64
N ILE A 188 3.74 -6.74 -8.18
CA ILE A 188 4.77 -7.52 -7.49
C ILE A 188 6.15 -7.08 -7.99
N LEU A 189 6.26 -6.86 -9.30
CA LEU A 189 7.46 -6.39 -9.97
C LEU A 189 7.24 -5.00 -10.57
N PRO A 190 8.29 -4.18 -10.71
CA PRO A 190 8.17 -2.83 -11.26
C PRO A 190 7.58 -2.76 -12.69
N ASP A 191 7.68 -3.85 -13.45
CA ASP A 191 7.25 -3.95 -14.85
C ASP A 191 5.86 -4.57 -15.04
N ASP A 192 5.19 -4.98 -13.96
CA ASP A 192 3.80 -5.44 -14.01
C ASP A 192 2.87 -4.36 -14.59
N THR A 193 1.71 -4.75 -15.12
CA THR A 193 0.68 -3.81 -15.60
C THR A 193 -0.57 -3.93 -14.73
N ARG A 194 -0.59 -3.18 -13.62
CA ARG A 194 -1.68 -3.22 -12.64
C ARG A 194 -2.33 -1.87 -12.35
N THR A 195 -1.87 -0.80 -13.02
CA THR A 195 -2.51 0.52 -12.97
C THR A 195 -4.00 0.41 -13.29
N LYS A 196 -4.82 1.01 -12.43
CA LYS A 196 -6.25 1.17 -12.61
C LYS A 196 -6.57 2.64 -12.84
N THR A 197 -7.72 2.93 -13.41
CA THR A 197 -8.15 4.28 -13.74
C THR A 197 -9.53 4.54 -13.16
N CYS A 198 -9.80 5.74 -12.69
CA CYS A 198 -11.15 6.17 -12.31
C CYS A 198 -11.36 7.66 -12.57
N ASP A 199 -12.60 8.11 -12.47
CA ASP A 199 -12.94 9.53 -12.59
C ASP A 199 -12.12 10.37 -11.60
N PHE A 200 -11.71 11.56 -12.06
CA PHE A 200 -10.89 12.50 -11.29
C PHE A 200 -11.51 12.94 -9.95
N THR A 201 -12.83 12.81 -9.80
CA THR A 201 -13.55 13.20 -8.57
C THR A 201 -13.89 12.01 -7.67
N SER A 202 -13.45 10.81 -8.02
CA SER A 202 -13.80 9.59 -7.30
C SER A 202 -12.96 9.42 -6.04
N ASN A 203 -13.62 9.18 -4.92
CA ASN A 203 -12.95 8.80 -3.67
C ASN A 203 -12.42 7.37 -3.74
N MET A 204 -11.40 7.09 -2.94
CA MET A 204 -10.83 5.76 -2.77
C MET A 204 -10.86 5.35 -1.31
N LYS A 205 -11.27 4.10 -1.03
CA LYS A 205 -11.24 3.50 0.30
C LYS A 205 -10.54 2.16 0.26
N PHE A 206 -9.46 2.06 1.03
CA PHE A 206 -8.62 0.88 1.12
C PHE A 206 -8.73 0.26 2.51
N TYR A 207 -9.23 -0.96 2.57
CA TYR A 207 -9.44 -1.71 3.80
C TYR A 207 -8.36 -2.79 3.91
N LEU A 208 -7.53 -2.67 4.94
CA LEU A 208 -6.41 -3.59 5.18
C LEU A 208 -6.91 -4.87 5.86
N CYS A 209 -6.28 -6.01 5.56
CA CYS A 209 -6.48 -7.30 6.22
C CYS A 209 -7.91 -7.84 6.14
N GLY A 210 -8.37 -8.09 4.91
CA GLY A 210 -9.63 -8.79 4.64
C GLY A 210 -10.20 -8.46 3.27
N SER A 211 -10.75 -9.48 2.60
CA SER A 211 -11.34 -9.38 1.25
C SER A 211 -12.77 -8.85 1.24
N ASP A 212 -13.43 -8.82 2.39
CA ASP A 212 -14.86 -8.54 2.47
C ASP A 212 -15.15 -7.04 2.26
N ALA A 213 -16.26 -6.78 1.59
CA ALA A 213 -16.81 -5.44 1.47
C ALA A 213 -17.07 -4.84 2.87
N PRO A 214 -17.01 -3.51 3.02
CA PRO A 214 -17.24 -2.85 4.31
C PRO A 214 -18.59 -3.18 4.92
N SER A 215 -18.54 -3.49 6.21
CA SER A 215 -19.67 -3.66 7.11
C SER A 215 -19.95 -2.37 7.88
N ASP A 216 -21.06 -2.32 8.61
CA ASP A 216 -21.42 -1.17 9.45
C ASP A 216 -20.39 -0.90 10.57
N ASP A 217 -19.61 -1.91 10.95
CA ASP A 217 -18.59 -1.78 11.99
C ASP A 217 -17.34 -1.07 11.47
N ASP A 218 -17.06 -1.13 10.16
CA ASP A 218 -15.95 -0.40 9.53
C ASP A 218 -16.22 1.10 9.41
N ALA A 219 -17.47 1.52 9.55
CA ALA A 219 -17.88 2.92 9.46
C ALA A 219 -17.77 3.65 10.81
N LYS A 220 -17.58 2.93 11.92
CA LYS A 220 -17.45 3.51 13.25
C LYS A 220 -15.97 3.71 13.57
N PRO A 221 -15.52 4.95 13.84
CA PRO A 221 -14.21 5.16 14.43
C PRO A 221 -14.15 4.34 15.73
N SER A 222 -13.20 3.40 15.80
CA SER A 222 -12.86 2.75 17.07
C SER A 222 -12.31 3.85 17.98
N TYR A 223 -13.14 4.39 18.86
CA TYR A 223 -12.65 5.29 19.90
C TYR A 223 -11.63 4.50 20.73
N PRO A 224 -10.45 5.06 21.02
CA PRO A 224 -9.47 4.38 21.84
C PRO A 224 -10.15 3.97 23.15
N ALA A 225 -10.09 2.67 23.46
CA ALA A 225 -10.59 2.16 24.73
C ALA A 225 -10.02 3.01 25.87
N PRO A 226 -10.83 3.34 26.91
CA PRO A 226 -10.36 4.07 28.06
C PRO A 226 -9.07 3.44 28.58
N LYS A 227 -8.03 4.27 28.70
CA LYS A 227 -6.71 3.89 29.19
C LYS A 227 -6.92 3.07 30.48
N PRO A 228 -6.44 1.82 30.58
CA PRO A 228 -6.54 1.06 31.82
C PRO A 228 -5.94 1.88 32.95
N GLU A 229 -6.69 2.09 34.02
CA GLU A 229 -6.16 2.72 35.24
C GLU A 229 -4.90 1.98 35.67
N ALA A 230 -3.85 2.74 35.99
CA ALA A 230 -2.55 2.21 36.35
C ALA A 230 -2.70 1.16 37.47
N PRO A 231 -2.11 -0.04 37.32
CA PRO A 231 -2.13 -1.02 38.38
C PRO A 231 -1.41 -0.46 39.61
N LYS A 232 -2.11 -0.55 40.74
CA LYS A 232 -1.62 -0.21 42.08
C LYS A 232 -0.32 -1.00 42.37
N PRO A 233 0.71 -0.41 43.00
CA PRO A 233 1.99 -1.10 43.19
C PRO A 233 1.83 -2.33 44.08
N GLU A 234 2.11 -3.53 43.54
CA GLU A 234 2.27 -4.74 44.33
C GLU A 234 3.68 -4.83 44.91
N ALA A 235 3.76 -5.34 46.15
CA ALA A 235 4.97 -5.48 46.94
C ALA A 235 5.98 -6.48 46.31
N PRO A 236 7.30 -6.28 46.52
CA PRO A 236 8.33 -7.09 45.90
C PRO A 236 8.33 -8.53 46.42
N LYS A 237 8.26 -9.49 45.49
CA LYS A 237 8.40 -10.93 45.74
C LYS A 237 9.90 -11.31 45.73
N PRO A 238 10.39 -12.21 46.62
CA PRO A 238 11.81 -12.55 46.70
C PRO A 238 12.34 -13.28 45.45
N GLU A 239 13.51 -12.85 44.98
CA GLU A 239 14.29 -13.48 43.91
C GLU A 239 14.77 -14.89 44.28
N ALA A 240 14.55 -15.84 43.39
CA ALA A 240 15.20 -17.15 43.41
C ALA A 240 16.53 -17.10 42.62
N PRO A 241 17.56 -17.86 43.03
CA PRO A 241 18.90 -17.75 42.46
C PRO A 241 19.01 -18.35 41.05
N LYS A 242 19.71 -17.60 40.17
CA LYS A 242 20.06 -17.96 38.78
C LYS A 242 21.07 -19.13 38.73
N PRO A 243 20.84 -20.18 37.92
CA PRO A 243 21.90 -21.11 37.53
C PRO A 243 22.78 -20.54 36.41
N LYS A 244 24.05 -20.96 36.48
CA LYS A 244 25.24 -20.54 35.73
C LYS A 244 25.22 -21.04 34.26
N PRO A 245 25.79 -20.28 33.30
CA PRO A 245 25.84 -20.71 31.89
C PRO A 245 26.89 -21.80 31.68
N SER A 246 26.52 -22.87 30.97
CA SER A 246 27.45 -23.88 30.44
C SER A 246 27.71 -23.61 28.96
N THR A 247 28.95 -23.26 28.66
CA THR A 247 29.53 -23.13 27.33
C THR A 247 29.74 -24.50 26.69
N THR A 248 29.23 -24.70 25.47
CA THR A 248 29.87 -25.60 24.51
C THR A 248 29.62 -25.09 23.10
N ALA A 249 30.67 -24.54 22.49
CA ALA A 249 30.72 -24.24 21.07
C ALA A 249 30.99 -25.55 20.31
N GLN A 250 30.23 -25.79 19.25
CA GLN A 250 30.57 -26.79 18.24
C GLN A 250 30.25 -26.20 16.87
N ALA A 251 31.32 -25.92 16.12
CA ALA A 251 31.24 -25.62 14.70
C ALA A 251 31.20 -26.94 13.91
N PRO A 252 30.40 -27.03 12.84
CA PRO A 252 30.69 -27.93 11.74
C PRO A 252 31.10 -27.12 10.50
N SER A 253 32.27 -27.52 9.99
CA SER A 253 32.82 -27.20 8.68
C SER A 253 32.12 -27.99 7.56
N SER A 254 32.14 -27.40 6.35
CA SER A 254 32.05 -28.02 5.01
C SER A 254 30.79 -28.87 4.70
N SER A 255 30.12 -28.70 3.56
CA SER A 255 30.66 -28.89 2.21
C SER A 255 29.68 -28.33 1.18
N ALA A 256 30.20 -27.78 0.08
CA ALA A 256 29.43 -27.52 -1.12
C ALA A 256 29.01 -28.85 -1.75
N ASN A 257 27.70 -29.09 -1.86
CA ASN A 257 27.17 -30.15 -2.70
C ASN A 257 26.60 -29.52 -3.97
N ASP A 258 27.24 -29.86 -5.09
CA ASP A 258 26.69 -29.72 -6.43
C ASP A 258 25.37 -30.50 -6.51
N TYR A 259 24.28 -29.79 -6.80
CA TYR A 259 23.03 -30.41 -7.22
C TYR A 259 23.09 -30.63 -8.73
N ASN A 260 23.41 -31.87 -9.13
CA ASN A 260 23.19 -32.36 -10.48
C ASN A 260 21.71 -32.78 -10.56
N VAL A 261 20.91 -32.07 -11.34
CA VAL A 261 19.49 -32.36 -11.55
C VAL A 261 19.38 -33.29 -12.76
N ASP A 262 19.09 -34.57 -12.51
CA ASP A 262 18.69 -35.51 -13.55
C ASP A 262 17.31 -35.11 -14.10
N LEU A 263 17.26 -34.83 -15.40
CA LEU A 263 16.02 -34.62 -16.14
C LEU A 263 15.24 -35.96 -16.25
N PRO A 264 13.93 -35.99 -15.97
CA PRO A 264 13.15 -37.20 -16.13
C PRO A 264 13.05 -37.58 -17.62
N THR A 265 13.42 -38.82 -17.92
CA THR A 265 13.25 -39.44 -19.24
C THR A 265 11.76 -39.60 -19.55
N ILE A 266 11.31 -38.94 -20.62
CA ILE A 266 9.93 -39.03 -21.11
C ILE A 266 9.73 -40.41 -21.75
N THR A 267 8.88 -41.23 -21.14
CA THR A 267 8.43 -42.48 -21.73
C THR A 267 7.36 -42.17 -22.78
N PRO A 268 7.47 -42.65 -24.04
CA PRO A 268 6.42 -42.45 -25.02
C PRO A 268 5.13 -43.18 -24.59
N PRO A 269 3.95 -42.61 -24.86
CA PRO A 269 2.69 -43.21 -24.47
C PRO A 269 2.43 -44.52 -25.21
N ALA A 270 1.88 -45.50 -24.49
CA ALA A 270 1.46 -46.78 -25.03
C ALA A 270 0.32 -46.60 -26.05
N GLU A 271 0.43 -47.32 -27.17
CA GLU A 271 -0.58 -47.36 -28.22
C GLU A 271 -1.81 -48.15 -27.71
N LEU A 272 -2.92 -47.44 -27.48
CA LEU A 272 -4.18 -48.03 -27.01
C LEU A 272 -4.95 -48.64 -28.19
N LYS A 273 -4.98 -49.98 -28.23
CA LYS A 273 -6.03 -50.74 -28.92
C LYS A 273 -7.22 -50.90 -27.98
N ASP A 274 -8.39 -50.75 -28.59
CA ASP A 274 -9.74 -51.00 -28.07
C ASP A 274 -10.34 -49.93 -27.16
N ALA A 275 -11.54 -49.50 -27.54
CA ALA A 275 -12.34 -48.47 -26.91
C ALA A 275 -13.20 -49.03 -25.77
N PRO A 276 -13.12 -48.45 -24.56
CA PRO A 276 -14.17 -48.61 -23.56
C PRO A 276 -14.67 -47.25 -23.00
N LYS A 277 -16.00 -47.17 -22.91
CA LYS A 277 -16.89 -46.23 -22.19
C LYS A 277 -16.25 -45.02 -21.49
N GLU A 278 -16.72 -43.84 -21.91
CA GLU A 278 -16.41 -42.51 -21.37
C GLU A 278 -16.33 -42.46 -19.83
N PRO A 279 -15.14 -42.25 -19.25
CA PRO A 279 -15.03 -41.80 -17.87
C PRO A 279 -15.30 -40.30 -17.81
N LYS A 280 -16.10 -39.87 -16.82
CA LYS A 280 -16.28 -38.45 -16.46
C LYS A 280 -14.99 -37.92 -15.86
N VAL A 281 -14.04 -37.52 -16.69
CA VAL A 281 -12.79 -36.87 -16.27
C VAL A 281 -13.09 -35.41 -15.93
N LYS A 282 -12.87 -35.02 -14.67
CA LYS A 282 -12.77 -33.61 -14.29
C LYS A 282 -11.32 -33.19 -14.40
N THR A 283 -10.98 -32.48 -15.48
CA THR A 283 -9.66 -31.88 -15.66
C THR A 283 -9.55 -30.67 -14.74
N LYS A 284 -8.70 -30.74 -13.71
CA LYS A 284 -8.31 -29.58 -12.91
C LYS A 284 -6.98 -29.07 -13.46
N THR A 285 -7.03 -27.99 -14.23
CA THR A 285 -5.83 -27.31 -14.73
C THR A 285 -5.21 -26.54 -13.56
N VAL A 286 -4.08 -27.02 -13.04
CA VAL A 286 -3.29 -26.28 -12.04
C VAL A 286 -2.22 -25.53 -12.82
N VAL A 287 -2.37 -24.21 -12.92
CA VAL A 287 -1.33 -23.34 -13.47
C VAL A 287 -0.31 -23.09 -12.36
N VAL A 288 0.86 -23.71 -12.49
CA VAL A 288 2.01 -23.45 -11.62
C VAL A 288 2.86 -22.41 -12.31
N THR A 289 2.85 -21.17 -11.83
CA THR A 289 3.78 -20.13 -12.27
C THR A 289 5.06 -20.27 -11.45
N ALA A 290 6.11 -20.84 -12.04
CA ALA A 290 7.45 -20.81 -11.47
C ALA A 290 8.11 -19.48 -11.85
N TYR A 291 8.55 -18.71 -10.86
CA TYR A 291 9.31 -17.49 -11.09
C TYR A 291 10.80 -17.83 -11.20
N GLU A 292 11.37 -17.65 -12.39
CA GLU A 292 12.82 -17.76 -12.61
C GLU A 292 13.44 -16.37 -12.43
N TYR A 293 14.24 -16.20 -11.38
CA TYR A 293 14.88 -14.93 -11.07
C TYR A 293 16.14 -14.74 -11.93
N VAL A 294 16.08 -13.85 -12.90
CA VAL A 294 17.30 -13.31 -13.52
C VAL A 294 17.88 -12.28 -12.55
N ASN A 295 18.87 -12.68 -11.76
CA ASN A 295 19.68 -11.78 -10.93
C ASN A 295 20.47 -10.81 -11.81
N ALA A 296 19.82 -9.77 -12.33
CA ALA A 296 20.54 -8.63 -12.87
C ALA A 296 21.17 -7.88 -11.69
N LYS A 297 22.49 -8.06 -11.53
CA LYS A 297 23.33 -7.30 -10.59
C LYS A 297 22.92 -5.83 -10.60
N ARG A 298 22.48 -5.34 -9.45
CA ARG A 298 22.35 -3.91 -9.15
C ARG A 298 23.76 -3.32 -9.21
N SER A 299 24.17 -2.80 -10.37
CA SER A 299 25.43 -2.07 -10.44
C SER A 299 25.30 -0.83 -9.57
N GLU A 300 26.19 -0.72 -8.60
CA GLU A 300 26.56 0.51 -7.92
C GLU A 300 27.02 1.52 -8.99
N HIS A 301 26.09 2.23 -9.60
CA HIS A 301 26.41 3.42 -10.38
C HIS A 301 25.76 4.63 -9.72
N VAL A 302 26.57 5.27 -8.90
CA VAL A 302 26.44 6.67 -8.52
C VAL A 302 26.57 7.50 -9.79
N HIS A 303 25.45 7.70 -10.49
CA HIS A 303 25.33 8.75 -11.51
C HIS A 303 24.02 9.49 -11.33
N ARG A 304 24.16 10.73 -10.86
CA ARG A 304 23.18 11.82 -11.03
C ARG A 304 22.90 11.97 -12.53
N HIS A 305 21.91 11.28 -13.05
CA HIS A 305 21.19 11.71 -14.25
C HIS A 305 19.74 11.26 -14.13
N ALA A 306 18.84 12.23 -14.27
CA ALA A 306 17.43 12.11 -14.58
C ALA A 306 17.02 10.71 -15.09
N ARG A 307 16.64 9.82 -14.17
CA ARG A 307 15.76 8.72 -14.54
C ARG A 307 14.42 9.37 -14.83
N ARG A 308 14.14 9.61 -16.11
CA ARG A 308 12.78 9.81 -16.61
C ARG A 308 11.88 8.89 -15.80
N HIS A 309 10.97 9.52 -15.07
CA HIS A 309 9.91 8.92 -14.31
C HIS A 309 9.41 7.69 -15.06
N GLN A 310 9.32 6.55 -14.39
CA GLN A 310 8.58 5.45 -14.98
C GLN A 310 7.15 5.96 -15.12
N ASN A 311 6.82 6.34 -16.36
CA ASN A 311 5.48 6.77 -16.74
C ASN A 311 4.52 5.68 -16.29
N PHE A 312 3.38 6.09 -15.72
CA PHE A 312 2.24 5.20 -15.51
C PHE A 312 2.01 4.42 -16.81
N ARG A 313 2.22 3.10 -16.76
CA ARG A 313 1.84 2.20 -17.83
C ARG A 313 0.39 1.84 -17.56
N ALA A 314 -0.50 2.66 -18.11
CA ALA A 314 -1.94 2.39 -18.24
C ALA A 314 -2.18 1.45 -19.44
#